data_AF-A0A7J6KM13-F1
#
_entry.id   AF-A0A7J6KM13-F1
#
_cell.length_a   1.000
_cell.length_b   1.000
_cell.length_c   1.000
_cell.angle_alpha   90.00
_cell.angle_beta   90.00
_cell.angle_gamma   90.00
#
_symmetry.space_group_name_H-M   'P 1'
#
loop_
_entity.id
_entity.type
_entity.pdbx_description
1 polymer ?
#
loop_
_entity_poly.entity_id
_entity_poly.type
_entity_poly.pdbx_seq_one_letter_code
_entity_poly.pdbx_strand_id
1 'polypeptide(L)'
;AANTCAFGFLHPLLEKGISINDVRTKPGQESKYWQIKTGDVEKFFNDPKIQEALRVKKQWSKVNEYVHRAMTKFGMVDISYGIQQTLDAGLKVLFIAGDEDYTTNFPGLFNWMTKVRGTFPYGEKVTQAKEKTLKFPQGGKVGTIRSKVFSNNAKLALVK
;
A
#
# COMPACT_ATOMS: atom_id res chain seq x y z
N ALA A 1 -13.90 -12.23 -13.17
CA ALA A 1 -14.17 -11.48 -11.92
C ALA A 1 -13.13 -10.37 -11.70
N ALA A 2 -11.85 -10.68 -11.42
CA ALA A 2 -10.82 -9.66 -11.14
C ALA A 2 -10.67 -8.61 -12.24
N ASN A 3 -10.56 -9.04 -13.51
CA ASN A 3 -10.46 -8.12 -14.65
C ASN A 3 -11.72 -7.26 -14.83
N THR A 4 -12.91 -7.81 -14.54
CA THR A 4 -14.18 -7.08 -14.62
C THR A 4 -14.25 -5.98 -13.57
N CYS A 5 -13.87 -6.27 -12.32
CA CYS A 5 -13.82 -5.27 -11.25
C CYS A 5 -12.75 -4.20 -11.54
N ALA A 6 -11.54 -4.62 -11.92
CA ALA A 6 -10.48 -3.69 -12.27
C ALA A 6 -10.91 -2.75 -13.41
N PHE A 7 -11.53 -3.29 -14.46
CA PHE A 7 -12.06 -2.49 -15.56
C PHE A 7 -13.14 -1.51 -15.08
N GLY A 8 -14.13 -1.98 -14.32
CA GLY A 8 -15.25 -1.13 -13.86
C GLY A 8 -14.84 -0.01 -12.90
N PHE A 9 -13.82 -0.21 -12.06
CA PHE A 9 -13.40 0.77 -11.06
C PHE A 9 -12.20 1.62 -11.48
N LEU A 10 -11.22 1.07 -12.20
CA LEU A 10 -9.99 1.78 -12.55
C LEU A 10 -10.08 2.51 -13.89
N HIS A 11 -10.73 1.89 -14.89
CA HIS A 11 -10.76 2.41 -16.25
C HIS A 11 -11.42 3.80 -16.38
N PRO A 12 -12.52 4.11 -15.66
CA PRO A 12 -13.14 5.43 -15.74
C PRO A 12 -12.22 6.59 -15.31
N LEU A 13 -11.26 6.35 -14.40
CA LEU A 13 -10.26 7.36 -14.04
C LEU A 13 -9.21 7.53 -15.14
N LEU A 14 -8.74 6.41 -15.70
CA LEU A 14 -7.76 6.42 -16.77
C LEU A 14 -8.30 7.13 -18.03
N GLU A 15 -9.57 6.92 -18.38
CA GLU A 15 -10.25 7.62 -19.49
C GLU A 15 -10.33 9.14 -19.28
N LYS A 16 -10.43 9.58 -18.01
CA LYS A 16 -10.37 11.01 -17.65
C LYS A 16 -8.95 11.56 -17.63
N GLY A 17 -7.95 10.75 -17.95
CA GLY A 17 -6.53 11.13 -17.92
C GLY A 17 -6.00 11.30 -16.50
N ILE A 18 -6.59 10.64 -15.51
CA ILE A 18 -6.17 10.70 -14.10
C ILE A 18 -5.39 9.42 -13.76
N SER A 19 -4.27 9.57 -13.05
CA SER A 19 -3.50 8.43 -12.57
C SER A 19 -4.24 7.69 -11.46
N ILE A 20 -4.22 6.35 -11.54
CA ILE A 20 -4.75 5.47 -10.50
C ILE A 20 -3.82 5.36 -9.28
N ASN A 21 -2.59 5.88 -9.37
CA ASN A 21 -1.60 5.85 -8.28
C ASN A 21 -1.45 7.23 -7.58
N ASP A 22 -1.86 8.32 -8.25
CA ASP A 22 -1.89 9.67 -7.67
C ASP A 22 -2.95 10.52 -8.39
N VAL A 23 -4.09 10.75 -7.73
CA VAL A 23 -5.25 11.42 -8.35
C VAL A 23 -5.03 12.87 -8.74
N ARG A 24 -3.91 13.48 -8.31
CA ARG A 24 -3.56 14.88 -8.62
C ARG A 24 -2.82 15.01 -9.95
N THR A 25 -2.59 13.92 -10.67
CA THR A 25 -1.78 13.93 -11.89
C THR A 25 -2.25 12.96 -12.96
N LYS A 26 -1.65 13.10 -14.14
CA LYS A 26 -1.82 12.17 -15.26
C LYS A 26 -0.96 10.92 -15.06
N PRO A 27 -1.36 9.77 -15.63
CA PRO A 27 -0.52 8.57 -15.63
C PRO A 27 0.91 8.87 -16.15
N GLY A 28 1.92 8.38 -15.44
CA GLY A 28 3.33 8.58 -15.78
C GLY A 28 3.95 9.89 -15.29
N GLN A 29 3.16 10.76 -14.66
CA GLN A 29 3.62 12.04 -14.09
C GLN A 29 3.62 12.05 -12.55
N GLU A 30 3.46 10.91 -11.91
CA GLU A 30 3.38 10.76 -10.44
C GLU A 30 4.67 11.19 -9.75
N SER A 31 5.80 10.98 -10.44
CA SER A 31 7.13 11.33 -9.94
C SER A 31 7.23 12.79 -9.53
N LYS A 32 6.42 13.72 -10.08
CA LYS A 32 6.42 15.14 -9.72
C LYS A 32 6.14 15.37 -8.23
N TYR A 33 5.36 14.50 -7.58
CA TYR A 33 5.01 14.60 -6.16
C TYR A 33 5.90 13.76 -5.24
N TRP A 34 6.75 12.90 -5.78
CA TRP A 34 7.66 12.11 -4.95
C TRP A 34 8.75 13.00 -4.36
N GLN A 35 8.94 12.90 -3.05
CA GLN A 35 10.06 13.56 -2.36
C GLN A 35 11.40 12.94 -2.77
N ILE A 36 11.41 11.64 -3.04
CA ILE A 36 12.59 10.91 -3.51
C ILE A 36 12.49 10.74 -5.03
N LYS A 37 13.47 11.26 -5.75
CA LYS A 37 13.63 11.03 -7.19
C LYS A 37 14.59 9.87 -7.39
N THR A 38 14.09 8.71 -7.79
CA THR A 38 14.89 7.49 -7.94
C THR A 38 15.71 7.42 -9.23
N GLY A 39 15.58 8.42 -10.11
CA GLY A 39 16.21 8.41 -11.43
C GLY A 39 15.71 7.25 -12.31
N ASP A 40 16.51 6.88 -13.31
CA ASP A 40 16.23 5.74 -14.19
C ASP A 40 16.81 4.45 -13.59
N VAL A 41 15.98 3.79 -12.79
CA VAL A 41 16.32 2.55 -12.09
C VAL A 41 16.63 1.41 -13.05
N GLU A 42 15.89 1.33 -14.17
CA GLU A 42 16.08 0.29 -15.16
C GLU A 42 17.42 0.41 -15.86
N LYS A 43 17.77 1.63 -16.27
CA LYS A 43 19.09 1.92 -16.85
C LYS A 43 20.21 1.62 -15.87
N PHE A 44 20.06 1.99 -14.59
CA PHE A 44 21.08 1.76 -13.57
C PHE A 44 21.37 0.27 -13.38
N PHE A 45 20.34 -0.57 -13.19
CA PHE A 45 20.53 -2.01 -12.95
C PHE A 45 20.88 -2.80 -14.23
N ASN A 46 20.70 -2.23 -15.41
CA ASN A 46 21.11 -2.81 -16.68
C ASN A 46 22.48 -2.34 -17.19
N ASP A 47 23.18 -1.48 -16.44
CA ASP A 47 24.58 -1.16 -16.74
C ASP A 47 25.48 -2.39 -16.52
N PRO A 48 26.30 -2.81 -17.50
CA PRO A 48 27.18 -3.97 -17.38
C PRO A 48 28.11 -3.92 -16.16
N LYS A 49 28.61 -2.74 -15.79
CA LYS A 49 29.50 -2.58 -14.62
C LYS A 49 28.74 -2.84 -13.32
N ILE A 50 27.48 -2.41 -13.24
CA ILE A 50 26.61 -2.65 -12.08
C ILE A 50 26.25 -4.14 -12.01
N GLN A 51 25.92 -4.76 -13.15
CA GLN A 51 25.64 -6.19 -13.21
C GLN A 51 26.85 -7.05 -12.82
N GLU A 52 28.04 -6.69 -13.31
CA GLU A 52 29.30 -7.35 -12.93
C GLU A 52 29.58 -7.22 -11.43
N ALA A 53 29.45 -6.00 -10.87
CA ALA A 53 29.64 -5.74 -9.45
C ALA A 53 28.66 -6.54 -8.57
N LEU A 54 27.40 -6.68 -9.01
CA LEU A 54 26.37 -7.47 -8.33
C LEU A 54 26.43 -8.97 -8.66
N ARG A 55 27.33 -9.39 -9.57
CA ARG A 55 27.46 -10.76 -10.08
C ARG A 55 26.16 -11.34 -10.65
N VAL A 56 25.40 -10.49 -11.35
CA VAL A 56 24.17 -10.87 -12.06
C VAL A 56 24.37 -10.74 -13.57
N LYS A 57 23.57 -11.46 -14.36
CA LYS A 57 23.62 -11.41 -15.84
C LYS A 57 22.25 -11.26 -16.50
N LYS A 58 21.19 -11.11 -15.69
CA LYS A 58 19.83 -11.02 -16.20
C LYS A 58 19.45 -9.55 -16.38
N GLN A 59 18.74 -9.26 -17.46
CA GLN A 59 18.10 -7.98 -17.64
C GLN A 59 17.13 -7.72 -16.48
N TRP A 60 17.29 -6.58 -15.85
CA TRP A 60 16.38 -6.09 -14.83
C TRP A 60 15.14 -5.49 -15.51
N SER A 61 13.96 -5.79 -14.96
CA SER A 61 12.70 -5.12 -15.29
C SER A 61 11.93 -4.83 -14.00
N LYS A 62 11.15 -3.75 -14.00
CA LYS A 62 10.32 -3.36 -12.83
C LYS A 62 9.23 -4.39 -12.53
N VAL A 63 8.69 -5.02 -13.58
CA VAL A 63 7.61 -6.01 -13.49
C VAL A 63 7.99 -7.26 -14.29
N ASN A 64 7.69 -8.42 -13.71
CA ASN A 64 7.70 -9.68 -14.44
C ASN A 64 6.27 -10.04 -14.85
N GLU A 65 5.96 -9.84 -16.14
CA GLU A 65 4.62 -10.03 -16.69
C GLU A 65 4.10 -11.47 -16.56
N TYR A 66 4.99 -12.47 -16.61
CA TYR A 66 4.61 -13.86 -16.43
C TYR A 66 4.10 -14.12 -15.01
N VAL A 67 4.86 -13.65 -14.00
CA VAL A 67 4.45 -13.76 -12.60
C VAL A 67 3.16 -12.96 -12.35
N HIS A 68 3.07 -11.75 -12.90
CA HIS A 68 1.86 -10.91 -12.76
C HIS A 68 0.62 -11.65 -13.26
N ARG A 69 0.64 -12.16 -14.49
CA ARG A 69 -0.48 -12.93 -15.07
C ARG A 69 -0.80 -14.21 -14.31
N ALA A 70 0.23 -14.93 -13.85
CA ALA A 70 0.04 -16.14 -13.06
C ALA A 70 -0.68 -15.87 -11.73
N MET A 71 -0.46 -14.68 -11.14
CA MET A 71 -1.02 -14.28 -9.86
C MET A 71 -2.39 -13.60 -9.96
N THR A 72 -2.79 -13.07 -11.13
CA THR A 72 -4.06 -12.34 -11.31
C THR A 72 -5.29 -13.14 -10.84
N LYS A 73 -5.28 -14.46 -11.02
CA LYS A 73 -6.38 -15.34 -10.57
C LYS A 73 -6.60 -15.33 -9.04
N PHE A 74 -5.59 -14.95 -8.27
CA PHE A 74 -5.67 -14.83 -6.81
C PHE A 74 -5.96 -13.40 -6.34
N GLY A 75 -6.08 -12.43 -7.24
CA GLY A 75 -6.23 -11.01 -6.89
C GLY A 75 -7.51 -10.65 -6.13
N MET A 76 -8.48 -11.57 -6.04
CA MET A 76 -9.72 -11.41 -5.27
C MET A 76 -9.81 -12.32 -4.05
N VAL A 77 -8.75 -13.07 -3.73
CA VAL A 77 -8.73 -13.91 -2.52
C VAL A 77 -8.65 -13.00 -1.31
N ASP A 78 -9.61 -13.15 -0.39
CA ASP A 78 -9.58 -12.42 0.87
C ASP A 78 -8.50 -13.01 1.79
N ILE A 79 -7.47 -12.23 2.06
CA ILE A 79 -6.35 -12.57 2.95
C ILE A 79 -6.44 -11.92 4.33
N SER A 80 -7.59 -11.31 4.65
CA SER A 80 -7.79 -10.61 5.93
C SER A 80 -7.60 -11.50 7.14
N TYR A 81 -7.88 -12.80 7.02
CA TYR A 81 -7.70 -13.78 8.09
C TYR A 81 -6.24 -13.84 8.58
N GLY A 82 -5.25 -13.63 7.70
CA GLY A 82 -3.84 -13.63 8.09
C GLY A 82 -3.48 -12.45 9.01
N ILE A 83 -4.14 -11.30 8.80
CA ILE A 83 -4.00 -10.14 9.70
C ILE A 83 -4.63 -10.42 11.06
N GLN A 84 -5.79 -11.08 11.08
CA GLN A 84 -6.47 -11.45 12.32
C GLN A 84 -5.62 -12.40 13.16
N GLN A 85 -5.06 -13.45 12.53
CA GLN A 85 -4.15 -14.38 13.17
C GLN A 85 -2.89 -13.70 13.70
N THR A 86 -2.32 -12.77 12.94
CA THR A 86 -1.16 -11.97 13.35
C THR A 86 -1.48 -11.17 14.61
N LEU A 87 -2.64 -10.52 14.67
CA LEU A 87 -3.06 -9.76 15.84
C LEU A 87 -3.40 -10.67 17.03
N ASP A 88 -4.03 -11.82 16.81
CA ASP A 88 -4.34 -12.79 17.87
C ASP A 88 -3.08 -13.35 18.53
N ALA A 89 -2.01 -13.53 17.76
CA ALA A 89 -0.69 -13.89 18.26
C ALA A 89 0.04 -12.77 19.03
N GLY A 90 -0.60 -11.61 19.24
CA GLY A 90 -0.01 -10.50 20.01
C GLY A 90 0.97 -9.64 19.21
N LEU A 91 1.00 -9.79 17.88
CA LEU A 91 1.95 -9.06 17.04
C LEU A 91 1.47 -7.63 16.72
N LYS A 92 2.40 -6.85 16.18
CA LYS A 92 2.19 -5.43 15.86
C LYS A 92 1.95 -5.29 14.36
N VAL A 93 0.87 -4.62 13.98
CA VAL A 93 0.48 -4.36 12.59
C VAL A 93 0.28 -2.87 12.37
N LEU A 94 0.85 -2.35 11.29
CA LEU A 94 0.74 -0.96 10.85
C LEU A 94 0.19 -0.93 9.43
N PHE A 95 -0.94 -0.24 9.25
CA PHE A 95 -1.47 0.08 7.95
C PHE A 95 -1.25 1.56 7.65
N ILE A 96 -0.72 1.84 6.46
CA ILE A 96 -0.50 3.20 5.95
C ILE A 96 -1.12 3.25 4.56
N ALA A 97 -1.90 4.29 4.28
CA ALA A 97 -2.34 4.62 2.92
C ALA A 97 -2.15 6.10 2.69
N GLY A 98 -1.62 6.48 1.52
CA GLY A 98 -1.53 7.89 1.13
C GLY A 98 -2.90 8.41 0.72
N ASP A 99 -3.21 9.65 1.09
CA ASP A 99 -4.52 10.28 0.82
C ASP A 99 -4.83 10.44 -0.68
N GLU A 100 -3.82 10.36 -1.55
CA GLU A 100 -3.91 10.66 -2.98
C GLU A 100 -3.85 9.41 -3.88
N ASP A 101 -3.64 8.23 -3.29
CA ASP A 101 -3.69 6.96 -4.03
C ASP A 101 -5.15 6.55 -4.25
N TYR A 102 -5.50 6.18 -5.48
CA TYR A 102 -6.84 5.67 -5.81
C TYR A 102 -6.92 4.15 -5.68
N THR A 103 -5.89 3.42 -6.10
CA THR A 103 -5.90 1.97 -6.21
C THR A 103 -5.96 1.32 -4.83
N THR A 104 -5.14 1.79 -3.90
CA THR A 104 -5.14 1.35 -2.49
C THR A 104 -5.47 2.49 -1.53
N ASN A 105 -6.60 3.15 -1.81
CA ASN A 105 -7.01 4.38 -1.15
C ASN A 105 -7.34 4.25 0.34
N PHE A 106 -7.15 5.34 1.09
CA PHE A 106 -7.45 5.41 2.52
C PHE A 106 -8.92 5.12 2.87
N PRO A 107 -9.94 5.65 2.16
CA PRO A 107 -11.34 5.31 2.44
C PRO A 107 -11.63 3.80 2.39
N GLY A 108 -11.08 3.09 1.40
CA GLY A 108 -11.18 1.65 1.23
C GLY A 108 -10.50 0.90 2.36
N LEU A 109 -9.26 1.28 2.70
CA LEU A 109 -8.53 0.76 3.85
C LEU A 109 -9.28 0.98 5.16
N PHE A 110 -9.80 2.18 5.40
CA PHE A 110 -10.55 2.53 6.61
C PHE A 110 -11.83 1.70 6.73
N ASN A 111 -12.59 1.57 5.64
CA ASN A 111 -13.81 0.75 5.61
C ASN A 111 -13.50 -0.73 5.87
N TRP A 112 -12.48 -1.28 5.19
CA TRP A 112 -12.02 -2.65 5.43
C TRP A 112 -11.58 -2.86 6.88
N MET A 113 -10.84 -1.89 7.44
CA MET A 113 -10.33 -1.95 8.82
C MET A 113 -11.46 -2.15 9.83
N THR A 114 -12.63 -1.52 9.65
CA THR A 114 -13.77 -1.69 10.56
C THR A 114 -14.22 -3.16 10.72
N LYS A 115 -13.88 -4.02 9.74
CA LYS A 115 -14.27 -5.43 9.70
C LYS A 115 -13.21 -6.37 10.27
N VAL A 116 -12.01 -5.86 10.62
CA VAL A 116 -10.93 -6.68 11.18
C VAL A 116 -11.27 -7.10 12.61
N ARG A 117 -11.46 -8.41 12.82
CA ARG A 117 -11.88 -9.01 14.09
C ARG A 117 -11.12 -10.31 14.33
N GLY A 118 -10.82 -10.62 15.59
CA GLY A 118 -10.27 -11.92 16.03
C GLY A 118 -10.69 -12.15 17.48
N THR A 119 -9.72 -12.42 18.36
CA THR A 119 -9.91 -12.41 19.82
C THR A 119 -10.54 -11.10 20.31
N PHE A 120 -10.22 -9.98 19.66
CA PHE A 120 -10.80 -8.66 19.93
C PHE A 120 -11.44 -8.08 18.66
N PRO A 121 -12.36 -7.11 18.79
CA PRO A 121 -12.82 -6.29 17.68
C PRO A 121 -11.74 -5.25 17.31
N TYR A 122 -10.59 -5.72 16.82
CA TYR A 122 -9.38 -4.91 16.61
C TYR A 122 -9.65 -3.65 15.78
N GLY A 123 -10.31 -3.84 14.64
CA GLY A 123 -10.65 -2.81 13.68
C GLY A 123 -11.46 -1.69 14.29
N GLU A 124 -12.61 -2.04 14.88
CA GLU A 124 -13.52 -1.11 15.55
C GLU A 124 -12.82 -0.30 16.64
N LYS A 125 -12.03 -0.97 17.49
CA LYS A 125 -11.30 -0.29 18.59
C LYS A 125 -10.24 0.69 18.08
N VAL A 126 -9.61 0.42 16.93
CA VAL A 126 -8.65 1.34 16.32
C VAL A 126 -9.34 2.47 15.58
N THR A 127 -10.41 2.23 14.84
CA THR A 127 -11.10 3.30 14.10
C THR A 127 -11.81 4.30 15.03
N GLN A 128 -12.26 3.85 16.21
CA GLN A 128 -12.79 4.71 17.27
C GLN A 128 -11.70 5.37 18.14
N ALA A 129 -10.44 4.95 18.04
CA ALA A 129 -9.37 5.54 18.83
C ALA A 129 -9.15 7.01 18.44
N LYS A 130 -8.76 7.83 19.43
CA LYS A 130 -8.43 9.24 19.20
C LYS A 130 -7.36 9.37 18.12
N GLU A 131 -7.70 10.10 17.06
CA GLU A 131 -6.75 10.46 16.03
C GLU A 131 -5.70 11.44 16.59
N LYS A 132 -4.43 11.19 16.28
CA LYS A 132 -3.31 12.02 16.68
C LYS A 132 -2.55 12.49 15.44
N THR A 133 -2.06 13.73 15.46
CA THR A 133 -1.18 14.23 14.41
C THR A 133 0.16 13.49 14.44
N LEU A 134 0.59 12.97 13.30
CA LEU A 134 1.93 12.42 13.11
C LEU A 134 2.87 13.55 12.68
N LYS A 135 3.94 13.76 13.44
CA LYS A 135 4.99 14.75 13.13
C LYS A 135 6.31 14.03 12.92
N PHE A 136 7.03 14.39 11.85
CA PHE A 136 8.40 13.94 11.66
C PHE A 136 9.35 14.99 12.26
N PRO A 137 10.39 14.58 13.03
CA PRO A 137 11.22 15.52 13.80
C PRO A 137 11.79 16.69 12.99
N GLN A 138 12.06 16.48 11.70
CA GLN A 138 12.67 17.48 10.81
C GLN A 138 11.70 18.00 9.72
N GLY A 139 10.46 17.51 9.66
CA GLY A 139 9.56 17.69 8.50
C GLY A 139 8.17 18.20 8.83
N GLY A 140 7.88 18.52 10.10
CA GLY A 140 6.56 19.00 10.50
C GLY A 140 5.50 17.90 10.46
N LYS A 141 4.24 18.26 10.17
CA LYS A 141 3.12 17.32 10.10
C LYS A 141 3.24 16.47 8.83
N VAL A 142 3.19 15.16 8.98
CA VAL A 142 3.30 14.19 7.86
C VAL A 142 2.07 13.28 7.72
N GLY A 143 1.12 13.38 8.64
CA GLY A 143 -0.10 12.57 8.58
C GLY A 143 -0.89 12.59 9.90
N THR A 144 -1.80 11.64 10.04
CA THR A 144 -2.49 11.31 11.29
C THR A 144 -2.39 9.82 11.60
N ILE A 145 -2.51 9.46 12.88
CA ILE A 145 -2.47 8.09 13.35
C ILE A 145 -3.62 7.83 14.32
N ARG A 146 -4.29 6.68 14.13
CA ARG A 146 -5.11 6.02 15.15
C ARG A 146 -4.40 4.75 15.57
N SER A 147 -4.34 4.45 16.86
CA SER A 147 -3.72 3.20 17.33
C SER A 147 -4.28 2.73 18.66
N LYS A 148 -4.21 1.41 18.88
CA LYS A 148 -4.61 0.75 20.12
C LYS A 148 -3.65 -0.40 20.44
N VAL A 149 -3.40 -0.58 21.73
CA VAL A 149 -2.73 -1.77 22.28
C VAL A 149 -3.79 -2.61 22.98
N PHE A 150 -3.73 -3.92 22.78
CA PHE A 150 -4.68 -4.90 23.29
C PHE A 150 -4.07 -5.71 24.43
N SER A 151 -4.91 -6.40 25.22
CA SER A 151 -4.45 -7.14 26.40
C SER A 151 -3.58 -8.36 26.07
N ASN A 152 -3.64 -8.88 24.84
CA ASN A 152 -2.71 -9.90 24.33
C ASN A 152 -1.39 -9.31 23.81
N ASN A 153 -1.07 -8.06 24.12
CA ASN A 153 0.08 -7.29 23.62
C ASN A 153 0.05 -6.90 22.14
N ALA A 154 -1.00 -7.27 21.40
CA ALA A 154 -1.13 -6.82 20.02
C ALA A 154 -1.20 -5.30 19.94
N LYS A 155 -0.67 -4.76 18.83
CA LYS A 155 -0.81 -3.34 18.51
C LYS A 155 -1.27 -3.19 17.08
N LEU A 156 -2.36 -2.47 16.89
CA LEU A 156 -2.83 -2.10 15.58
C LEU A 156 -2.80 -0.58 15.43
N ALA A 157 -2.25 -0.12 14.32
CA ALA A 157 -2.16 1.29 13.97
C ALA A 157 -2.63 1.51 12.52
N LEU A 158 -3.33 2.62 12.32
CA LEU A 158 -3.79 3.10 11.03
C LEU A 158 -3.28 4.53 10.83
N VAL A 159 -2.55 4.74 9.74
CA VAL A 159 -1.96 6.02 9.35
C VAL A 159 -2.52 6.47 8.01
N LYS A 160 -2.75 7.78 7.89
CA LYS A 160 -2.97 8.49 6.63
C LYS A 160 -2.02 9.68 6.56
#